data_AF-A0A847ZF79-F1
#
_entry.id   AF-A0A847ZF79-F1
#
_cell.length_a   1.000
_cell.length_b   1.000
_cell.length_c   1.000
_cell.angle_alpha   90.00
_cell.angle_beta   90.00
_cell.angle_gamma   90.00
#
_symmetry.space_group_name_H-M   'P 1'
#
loop_
_entity.id
_entity.type
_entity.pdbx_description
1 polymer ?
#
loop_
_entity_poly.entity_id
_entity_poly.type
_entity_poly.pdbx_seq_one_letter_code
_entity_poly.pdbx_strand_id
1 'polypeptide(L)'
;MRTIVCDAGPIIHLYEAHSLQLLRRTGDLFLPSRVFDEVHAVLDLNDPWPEWLSVETLSLHEQNEAGIWKKSGDLHDGEAEALVLARRKKADWFLTDDSTTRLFVALLGMEVHGSLGVILWNAAHGHLSRKETELALDNLEASSLWLSVRIYQEARQSLDAIFDANP
;
A
#
# COMPACT_ATOMS: atom_id res chain seq x y z
N MET A 1 -1.14 9.51 -15.26
CA MET A 1 -0.67 8.49 -14.30
C MET A 1 -1.80 8.22 -13.32
N ARG A 2 -1.80 7.07 -12.65
CA ARG A 2 -2.80 6.78 -11.61
C ARG A 2 -2.47 7.60 -10.37
N THR A 3 -3.48 8.13 -9.68
CA THR A 3 -3.36 8.75 -8.37
C THR A 3 -3.56 7.70 -7.30
N ILE A 4 -2.59 7.56 -6.39
CA ILE A 4 -2.57 6.49 -5.40
C ILE A 4 -2.38 7.09 -4.02
N VAL A 5 -3.20 6.68 -3.06
CA VAL A 5 -3.02 7.06 -1.65
C VAL A 5 -2.63 5.84 -0.83
N CYS A 6 -1.58 6.01 -0.04
CA CYS A 6 -0.97 4.97 0.75
C CYS A 6 -1.29 5.10 2.24
N ASP A 7 -1.67 3.99 2.84
CA ASP A 7 -1.57 3.74 4.28
C ASP A 7 -0.14 3.28 4.67
N ALA A 8 0.15 3.19 5.97
CA ALA A 8 1.48 2.87 6.50
C ALA A 8 1.92 1.44 6.17
N GLY A 9 1.01 0.47 6.32
CA GLY A 9 1.29 -0.96 6.16
C GLY A 9 2.09 -1.27 4.90
N PRO A 10 1.59 -0.91 3.69
CA PRO A 10 2.30 -1.22 2.46
C PRO A 10 3.66 -0.54 2.30
N ILE A 11 3.84 0.64 2.88
CA ILE A 11 5.13 1.34 2.85
C ILE A 11 6.14 0.59 3.73
N ILE A 12 5.73 0.20 4.94
CA ILE A 12 6.54 -0.54 5.90
C ILE A 12 6.95 -1.89 5.31
N HIS A 13 5.96 -2.67 4.87
CA HIS A 13 6.15 -4.01 4.31
C HIS A 13 7.11 -4.00 3.11
N LEU A 14 6.88 -3.10 2.15
CA LEU A 14 7.73 -3.00 0.96
C LEU A 14 9.12 -2.43 1.28
N TYR A 15 9.26 -1.55 2.27
CA TYR A 15 10.57 -1.07 2.69
C TYR A 15 11.42 -2.18 3.29
N GLU A 16 10.87 -2.93 4.26
CA GLU A 16 11.55 -4.07 4.89
C GLU A 16 11.89 -5.17 3.88
N ALA A 17 11.03 -5.37 2.88
CA ALA A 17 11.27 -6.30 1.78
C ALA A 17 12.25 -5.79 0.69
N HIS A 18 12.90 -4.65 0.90
CA HIS A 18 13.78 -3.97 -0.06
C HIS A 18 13.11 -3.71 -1.43
N SER A 19 11.80 -3.52 -1.42
CA SER A 19 10.92 -3.46 -2.60
C SER A 19 10.16 -2.13 -2.72
N LEU A 20 10.46 -1.13 -1.88
CA LEU A 20 9.76 0.17 -1.88
C LEU A 20 9.76 0.86 -3.26
N GLN A 21 10.84 0.71 -4.05
CA GLN A 21 10.95 1.29 -5.39
C GLN A 21 9.90 0.77 -6.39
N LEU A 22 9.25 -0.38 -6.11
CA LEU A 22 8.18 -0.91 -6.94
C LEU A 22 6.94 -0.02 -6.93
N LEU A 23 6.71 0.74 -5.85
CA LEU A 23 5.62 1.72 -5.78
C LEU A 23 5.76 2.79 -6.84
N ARG A 24 6.98 3.28 -7.09
CA ARG A 24 7.22 4.38 -8.06
C ARG A 24 6.65 4.10 -9.45
N ARG A 25 6.49 2.82 -9.83
CA ARG A 25 5.98 2.41 -11.14
C ARG A 25 4.45 2.42 -11.23
N THR A 26 3.74 2.43 -10.09
CA THR A 26 2.27 2.27 -10.07
C THR A 26 1.54 3.57 -10.39
N GLY A 27 2.11 4.73 -10.02
CA GLY A 27 1.53 6.05 -10.29
C GLY A 27 2.12 7.18 -9.45
N ASP A 28 1.35 8.26 -9.31
CA ASP A 28 1.61 9.39 -8.42
C ASP A 28 1.14 9.03 -7.00
N LEU A 29 2.07 9.00 -6.04
CA LEU A 29 1.82 8.46 -4.71
C LEU A 29 1.73 9.57 -3.66
N PHE A 30 0.72 9.46 -2.82
CA PHE A 30 0.44 10.41 -1.74
C PHE A 30 0.18 9.67 -0.42
N LEU A 31 0.50 10.29 0.70
CA LEU A 31 0.15 9.82 2.04
C LEU A 31 -0.12 11.00 2.96
N PRO A 32 -0.97 10.86 3.98
CA PRO A 32 -1.14 11.89 4.99
C PRO A 32 0.11 12.00 5.89
N SER A 33 0.36 13.17 6.46
CA SER A 33 1.47 13.39 7.40
C SER A 33 1.45 12.42 8.60
N ARG A 34 0.27 12.01 9.06
CA ARG A 34 0.17 11.01 10.13
C ARG A 34 0.73 9.64 9.74
N VAL A 35 0.44 9.18 8.52
CA VAL A 35 0.99 7.93 8.00
C VAL A 35 2.51 8.04 7.85
N PHE A 36 3.01 9.21 7.44
CA PHE A 36 4.45 9.47 7.40
C PHE A 36 5.08 9.33 8.79
N ASP A 37 4.47 9.93 9.83
CA ASP A 37 4.96 9.83 11.21
C ASP A 37 4.93 8.38 11.72
N GLU A 38 3.89 7.61 11.39
CA GLU A 38 3.75 6.19 11.74
C GLU A 38 4.86 5.35 11.10
N VAL A 39 5.14 5.57 9.81
CA VAL A 39 6.24 4.90 9.11
C VAL A 39 7.58 5.19 9.79
N HIS A 40 7.85 6.44 10.20
CA HIS A 40 9.08 6.83 10.90
C HIS A 40 9.15 6.33 12.35
N ALA A 41 8.03 6.01 12.97
CA ALA A 41 8.00 5.42 14.31
C ALA A 41 8.37 3.92 14.28
N VAL A 42 8.12 3.24 13.16
CA VAL A 42 8.41 1.81 12.97
C VAL A 42 9.77 1.60 12.33
N LEU A 43 10.10 2.38 11.31
CA LEU A 43 11.31 2.22 10.52
C LEU A 43 12.40 3.20 10.95
N ASP A 44 13.59 2.68 11.18
CA ASP A 44 14.80 3.50 11.26
C ASP A 44 15.28 3.82 9.83
N LEU A 45 14.70 4.87 9.25
CA LEU A 45 15.03 5.33 7.91
C LEU A 45 16.40 6.03 7.92
N ASN A 46 17.43 5.29 7.52
CA ASN A 46 18.77 5.85 7.31
C ASN A 46 18.84 6.71 6.03
N ASP A 47 17.97 6.44 5.07
CA ASP A 47 17.89 7.15 3.79
C ASP A 47 16.88 8.31 3.85
N PRO A 48 17.10 9.39 3.07
CA PRO A 48 16.13 10.48 2.98
C PRO A 48 14.80 9.98 2.40
N TRP A 49 13.70 10.58 2.86
CA TRP A 49 12.37 10.26 2.36
C TRP A 49 12.29 10.44 0.83
N PRO A 50 11.70 9.49 0.08
CA PRO A 50 11.69 9.57 -1.38
C PRO A 50 10.85 10.75 -1.90
N GLU A 51 11.44 11.59 -2.76
CA GLU A 51 10.75 12.76 -3.34
C GLU A 51 9.50 12.40 -4.17
N TRP A 52 9.43 11.17 -4.71
CA TRP A 52 8.30 10.69 -5.49
C TRP A 52 7.11 10.23 -4.63
N LEU A 53 7.27 10.18 -3.31
CA LEU A 53 6.23 9.79 -2.36
C LEU A 53 5.78 11.02 -1.56
N SER A 54 4.70 11.66 -2.01
CA SER A 54 4.29 12.99 -1.55
C SER A 54 3.55 12.95 -0.21
N VAL A 55 4.09 13.65 0.79
CA VAL A 55 3.44 13.81 2.10
C VAL A 55 2.48 14.99 2.07
N GLU A 56 1.25 14.78 2.50
CA GLU A 56 0.18 15.75 2.45
C GLU A 56 -0.39 16.03 3.84
N THR A 57 -0.51 17.30 4.22
CA THR A 57 -1.14 17.68 5.48
C THR A 57 -2.64 17.87 5.28
N LEU A 58 -3.43 17.26 6.15
CA LEU A 58 -4.88 17.47 6.18
C LEU A 58 -5.21 18.76 6.92
N SER A 59 -6.16 19.53 6.38
CA SER A 59 -6.78 20.65 7.06
C SER A 59 -7.57 20.19 8.30
N LEU A 60 -7.88 21.12 9.20
CA LEU A 60 -8.68 20.81 10.40
C LEU A 60 -10.06 20.22 10.04
N HIS A 61 -10.66 20.66 8.93
CA HIS A 61 -11.93 20.11 8.46
C HIS A 61 -11.79 18.64 8.05
N GLU A 62 -10.74 18.32 7.28
CA GLU A 62 -10.43 16.95 6.84
C GLU A 62 -10.06 16.04 8.01
N GLN A 63 -9.34 16.55 9.02
CA GLN A 63 -9.05 15.79 10.24
C GLN A 63 -10.33 15.47 11.03
N ASN A 64 -11.28 16.41 11.11
CA ASN A 64 -12.58 16.15 11.72
C ASN A 64 -13.39 15.11 10.93
N GLU A 65 -13.33 15.15 9.60
CA GLU A 65 -13.93 14.14 8.74
C GLU A 65 -13.30 12.75 8.98
N ALA A 66 -11.97 12.68 9.09
CA ALA A 66 -11.25 11.44 9.41
C ALA A 66 -11.73 10.86 10.74
N GLY A 67 -11.97 11.71 11.75
CA GLY A 67 -12.53 11.28 13.04
C GLY A 67 -13.93 10.67 12.95
N ILE A 68 -14.73 11.01 11.93
CA ILE A 68 -16.04 10.39 11.66
C ILE A 68 -15.84 9.02 11.01
N TRP A 69 -14.94 8.94 10.01
CA TRP A 69 -14.61 7.69 9.32
C TRP A 69 -14.01 6.67 10.27
N LYS A 70 -13.10 7.09 11.15
CA LYS A 70 -12.51 6.29 12.23
C LYS A 70 -13.57 5.49 12.99
N LYS A 71 -14.62 6.17 13.44
CA LYS A 71 -15.71 5.57 14.22
C LYS A 71 -16.64 4.70 13.37
N SER A 72 -16.81 5.03 12.10
CA SER A 72 -17.79 4.38 11.23
C SER A 72 -17.25 3.11 10.56
N GLY A 73 -15.94 3.06 10.31
CA GLY A 73 -15.27 1.98 9.61
C GLY A 73 -14.32 1.15 10.46
N ASP A 74 -14.29 1.37 11.78
CA ASP A 74 -13.33 0.75 12.72
C ASP A 74 -11.87 0.94 12.26
N LEU A 75 -11.58 2.15 11.74
CA LEU A 75 -10.27 2.50 11.22
C LEU A 75 -9.38 3.05 12.34
N HIS A 76 -8.09 2.89 12.19
CA HIS A 76 -7.08 3.64 12.90
C HIS A 76 -6.96 5.07 12.36
N ASP A 77 -6.21 5.92 13.07
CA ASP A 77 -6.10 7.34 12.69
C ASP A 77 -5.41 7.52 11.34
N GLY A 78 -4.34 6.76 11.06
CA GLY A 78 -3.62 6.81 9.78
C GLY A 78 -4.50 6.39 8.60
N GLU A 79 -5.20 5.27 8.75
CA GLU A 79 -6.14 4.72 7.76
C GLU A 79 -7.28 5.70 7.44
N ALA A 80 -7.86 6.32 8.47
CA ALA A 80 -8.94 7.30 8.31
C ALA A 80 -8.46 8.57 7.59
N GLU A 81 -7.28 9.10 7.95
CA GLU A 81 -6.70 10.26 7.26
C GLU A 81 -6.33 9.92 5.81
N ALA A 82 -5.80 8.73 5.56
CA ALA A 82 -5.52 8.24 4.21
C ALA A 82 -6.80 8.15 3.39
N LEU A 83 -7.91 7.66 3.96
CA LEU A 83 -9.20 7.61 3.29
C LEU A 83 -9.70 9.01 2.89
N VAL A 84 -9.63 9.98 3.80
CA VAL A 84 -10.01 11.36 3.50
C VAL A 84 -9.14 11.94 2.37
N LEU A 85 -7.83 11.70 2.43
CA LEU A 85 -6.89 12.13 1.38
C LEU A 85 -7.23 11.47 0.03
N ALA A 86 -7.56 10.18 0.02
CA ALA A 86 -7.95 9.44 -1.18
C ALA A 86 -9.20 10.03 -1.82
N ARG A 87 -10.22 10.35 -1.02
CA ARG A 87 -11.45 11.00 -1.51
C ARG A 87 -11.17 12.38 -2.08
N ARG A 88 -10.35 13.20 -1.40
CA ARG A 88 -9.94 14.52 -1.86
C ARG A 88 -9.22 14.49 -3.20
N LYS A 89 -8.27 13.57 -3.35
CA LYS A 89 -7.46 13.41 -4.55
C LYS A 89 -8.20 12.67 -5.68
N LYS A 90 -9.37 12.08 -5.39
CA LYS A 90 -10.08 11.15 -6.29
C LYS A 90 -9.15 10.02 -6.72
N ALA A 91 -8.52 9.39 -5.71
CA ALA A 91 -7.52 8.36 -5.94
C ALA A 91 -8.11 7.22 -6.76
N ASP A 92 -7.34 6.74 -7.72
CA ASP A 92 -7.65 5.52 -8.46
C ASP A 92 -7.48 4.31 -7.53
N TRP A 93 -6.39 4.29 -6.76
CA TRP A 93 -6.08 3.21 -5.82
C TRP A 93 -5.88 3.69 -4.39
N PHE A 94 -6.30 2.84 -3.47
CA PHE A 94 -5.95 2.91 -2.05
C PHE A 94 -5.02 1.75 -1.70
N LEU A 95 -3.87 2.03 -1.09
CA LEU A 95 -2.95 0.97 -0.65
C LEU A 95 -3.12 0.72 0.85
N THR A 96 -3.48 -0.50 1.21
CA THR A 96 -3.49 -0.99 2.60
C THR A 96 -3.32 -2.50 2.64
N ASP A 97 -2.60 -2.98 3.64
CA ASP A 97 -2.50 -4.41 3.97
C ASP A 97 -3.53 -4.84 5.03
N ASP A 98 -4.25 -3.89 5.63
CA ASP A 98 -5.29 -4.18 6.61
C ASP A 98 -6.59 -4.66 5.92
N SER A 99 -7.12 -5.79 6.42
CA SER A 99 -8.30 -6.42 5.83
C SER A 99 -9.61 -5.69 6.13
N THR A 100 -9.71 -5.02 7.28
CA THR A 100 -10.89 -4.26 7.70
C THR A 100 -10.98 -2.97 6.90
N THR A 101 -9.88 -2.22 6.82
CA THR A 101 -9.71 -1.02 6.00
C THR A 101 -9.95 -1.34 4.54
N ARG A 102 -9.38 -2.44 4.02
CA ARG A 102 -9.64 -2.90 2.65
C ARG A 102 -11.12 -3.08 2.36
N LEU A 103 -11.84 -3.81 3.23
CA LEU A 103 -13.27 -4.04 3.04
C LEU A 103 -14.04 -2.72 3.07
N PHE A 104 -13.75 -1.87 4.05
CA PHE A 104 -14.45 -0.59 4.22
C PHE A 104 -14.24 0.34 3.02
N VAL A 105 -13.00 0.52 2.58
CA VAL A 105 -12.62 1.36 1.43
C VAL A 105 -13.23 0.81 0.13
N ALA A 106 -13.23 -0.51 -0.07
CA ALA A 106 -13.86 -1.13 -1.22
C ALA A 106 -15.39 -0.93 -1.26
N LEU A 107 -16.07 -0.96 -0.10
CA LEU A 107 -17.50 -0.64 -0.01
C LEU A 107 -17.81 0.81 -0.39
N LEU A 108 -16.84 1.72 -0.27
CA LEU A 108 -16.93 3.10 -0.73
C LEU A 108 -16.63 3.25 -2.24
N GLY A 109 -16.38 2.15 -2.96
CA GLY A 109 -16.21 2.11 -4.40
C GLY A 109 -14.80 2.41 -4.90
N MET A 110 -13.79 2.36 -4.03
CA MET A 110 -12.38 2.54 -4.42
C MET A 110 -11.69 1.19 -4.66
N GLU A 111 -10.76 1.16 -5.62
CA GLU A 111 -9.93 -0.01 -5.88
C GLU A 111 -8.84 -0.10 -4.81
N VAL A 112 -8.67 -1.28 -4.20
CA VAL A 112 -7.75 -1.46 -3.05
C VAL A 112 -6.69 -2.50 -3.36
N HIS A 113 -5.42 -2.14 -3.15
CA HIS A 113 -4.28 -3.04 -3.29
C HIS A 113 -3.48 -3.09 -1.99
N GLY A 114 -2.77 -4.20 -1.77
CA GLY A 114 -1.79 -4.34 -0.69
C GLY A 114 -0.39 -4.52 -1.26
N SER A 115 0.59 -4.75 -0.40
CA SER A 115 1.99 -4.98 -0.75
C SER A 115 2.19 -6.09 -1.78
N LEU A 116 1.52 -7.23 -1.56
CA LEU A 116 1.51 -8.34 -2.53
C LEU A 116 0.92 -7.93 -3.88
N GLY A 117 -0.16 -7.14 -3.87
CA GLY A 117 -0.78 -6.62 -5.08
C GLY A 117 0.17 -5.73 -5.87
N VAL A 118 0.97 -4.90 -5.20
CA VAL A 118 2.00 -4.06 -5.83
C VAL A 118 3.09 -4.91 -6.50
N ILE A 119 3.58 -5.96 -5.82
CA ILE A 119 4.59 -6.87 -6.37
C ILE A 119 4.04 -7.59 -7.61
N LEU A 120 2.86 -8.19 -7.49
CA LEU A 120 2.22 -8.93 -8.59
C LEU A 120 1.84 -8.03 -9.75
N TRP A 121 1.40 -6.79 -9.49
CA TRP A 121 1.13 -5.81 -10.54
C TRP A 121 2.39 -5.51 -11.35
N ASN A 122 3.55 -5.33 -10.69
CA ASN A 122 4.82 -5.11 -11.37
C ASN A 122 5.22 -6.33 -12.22
N ALA A 123 5.02 -7.54 -11.73
CA ALA A 123 5.26 -8.76 -12.51
C ALA A 123 4.34 -8.82 -13.76
N ALA A 124 3.04 -8.58 -13.58
CA ALA A 124 2.05 -8.59 -14.66
C ALA A 124 2.32 -7.54 -15.75
N HIS A 125 3.03 -6.45 -15.41
CA HIS A 125 3.41 -5.39 -16.35
C HIS A 125 4.85 -5.55 -16.88
N GLY A 126 5.50 -6.70 -16.64
CA GLY A 126 6.84 -7.00 -17.13
C GLY A 126 7.95 -6.17 -16.48
N HIS A 127 7.71 -5.61 -15.29
CA HIS A 127 8.71 -4.85 -14.52
C HIS A 127 9.57 -5.73 -13.63
N LEU A 128 9.15 -6.97 -13.41
CA LEU A 128 9.89 -8.00 -12.68
C LEU A 128 9.87 -9.28 -13.50
N SER A 129 11.01 -9.97 -13.54
CA SER A 129 11.05 -11.37 -13.95
C SER A 129 10.42 -12.27 -12.88
N ARG A 130 10.12 -13.53 -13.23
CA ARG A 130 9.61 -14.51 -12.27
C ARG A 130 10.49 -14.60 -11.04
N LYS A 131 11.81 -14.77 -11.24
CA LYS A 131 12.78 -14.93 -10.15
C LYS A 131 12.84 -13.70 -9.23
N GLU A 132 12.81 -12.49 -9.81
CA GLU A 132 12.79 -11.27 -9.00
C GLU A 132 11.47 -11.14 -8.22
N THR A 133 10.35 -11.56 -8.82
CA THR A 133 9.05 -11.55 -8.16
C THR A 133 9.01 -12.55 -7.00
N GLU A 134 9.50 -13.78 -7.19
CA GLU A 134 9.60 -14.78 -6.12
C GLU A 134 10.44 -14.27 -4.95
N LEU A 135 11.60 -13.68 -5.24
CA LEU A 135 12.46 -13.09 -4.22
C LEU A 135 11.76 -11.94 -3.47
N ALA A 136 11.03 -11.08 -4.18
CA ALA A 136 10.28 -10.00 -3.54
C ALA A 136 9.16 -10.54 -2.62
N LEU A 137 8.47 -11.61 -3.02
CA LEU A 137 7.47 -12.28 -2.19
C LEU A 137 8.10 -12.90 -0.94
N ASP A 138 9.24 -13.57 -1.08
CA ASP A 138 9.98 -14.18 0.05
C ASP A 138 10.45 -13.13 1.05
N ASN A 139 11.00 -12.01 0.55
CA ASN A 139 11.40 -10.90 1.41
C ASN A 139 10.20 -10.25 2.12
N LEU A 140 9.04 -10.19 1.46
CA LEU A 140 7.81 -9.67 2.07
C LEU A 140 7.29 -10.60 3.17
N GLU A 141 7.35 -11.92 2.98
CA GLU A 141 6.99 -12.90 4.02
C GLU A 141 7.94 -12.83 5.23
N ALA A 142 9.21 -12.50 5.00
CA ALA A 142 10.22 -12.34 6.05
C ALA A 142 10.19 -10.98 6.78
N SER A 143 9.31 -10.06 6.38
CA SER A 143 9.16 -8.74 7.00
C SER A 143 8.47 -8.80 8.37
N SER A 144 8.40 -7.67 9.08
CA SER A 144 7.90 -7.63 10.45
C SER A 144 6.38 -7.71 10.56
N LEU A 145 5.64 -7.25 9.54
CA LEU A 145 4.17 -7.35 9.55
C LEU A 145 3.72 -8.73 9.08
N TRP A 146 2.71 -9.27 9.75
CA TRP A 146 2.24 -10.62 9.51
C TRP A 146 1.57 -10.76 8.14
N LEU A 147 1.97 -11.80 7.40
CA LEU A 147 1.29 -12.24 6.20
C LEU A 147 0.67 -13.62 6.42
N SER A 148 -0.63 -13.76 6.15
CA SER A 148 -1.27 -15.07 6.29
C SER A 148 -0.73 -16.04 5.24
N VAL A 149 -0.47 -17.29 5.66
CA VAL A 149 -0.05 -18.38 4.76
C VAL A 149 -1.02 -18.51 3.58
N ARG A 150 -2.32 -18.39 3.82
CA ARG A 150 -3.33 -18.46 2.77
C ARG A 150 -3.14 -17.39 1.71
N ILE A 151 -3.04 -16.12 2.11
CA ILE A 151 -2.88 -14.98 1.19
C ILE A 151 -1.55 -15.10 0.44
N TYR A 152 -0.47 -15.53 1.11
CA TYR A 152 0.81 -15.76 0.46
C TYR A 152 0.72 -16.85 -0.63
N GLN A 153 0.02 -17.96 -0.35
CA GLN A 153 -0.20 -19.02 -1.34
C GLN A 153 -1.08 -18.53 -2.51
N GLU A 154 -2.12 -17.73 -2.24
CA GLU A 154 -2.93 -17.08 -3.29
C GLU A 154 -2.07 -16.15 -4.18
N ALA A 155 -1.09 -15.44 -3.60
CA ALA A 155 -0.14 -14.63 -4.36
C ALA A 155 0.80 -15.48 -5.23
N ARG A 156 1.32 -16.60 -4.71
CA ARG A 156 2.14 -17.55 -5.48
C ARG A 156 1.37 -18.16 -6.66
N GLN A 157 0.11 -18.53 -6.48
CA GLN A 157 -0.74 -19.01 -7.57
C GLN A 157 -0.98 -17.93 -8.64
N SER A 158 -1.18 -16.68 -8.21
CA SER A 158 -1.34 -15.56 -9.11
C SER A 158 -0.07 -15.30 -9.93
N LEU A 159 1.10 -15.47 -9.31
CA LEU A 159 2.39 -15.39 -9.99
C LEU A 159 2.52 -16.43 -11.11
N ASP A 160 2.15 -17.69 -10.83
CA ASP A 160 2.17 -18.76 -11.82
C ASP A 160 1.31 -18.39 -13.03
N ALA A 161 0.08 -17.94 -12.78
CA ALA A 161 -0.85 -17.52 -13.85
C ALA A 161 -0.32 -16.35 -14.70
N ILE A 162 0.38 -15.38 -14.08
CA ILE A 162 0.97 -14.23 -14.79
C ILE A 162 2.01 -14.67 -15.82
N PHE A 163 2.91 -15.59 -15.44
CA PHE A 163 4.00 -16.03 -16.31
C PHE A 163 3.60 -17.16 -17.25
N ASP A 164 2.59 -17.96 -16.91
CA ASP A 164 2.02 -18.95 -17.83
C ASP A 164 1.26 -18.27 -18.99
N ALA A 165 0.66 -17.09 -18.74
CA ALA A 165 -0.02 -16.30 -19.76
C ALA A 165 0.95 -15.47 -20.65
N ASN A 166 2.17 -15.21 -20.19
CA ASN A 166 3.20 -14.41 -20.87
C ASN A 166 4.58 -15.13 -20.81
N PRO A 167 4.81 -16.15 -21.66
CA PRO A 167 6.02 -16.99 -21.62
C PRO A 167 7.30 -16.27 -22.08
#